data_AF-A0A7Y4U4B1-F1
#
_entry.id   AF-A0A7Y4U4B1-F1
#
_cell.length_a   1.000
_cell.length_b   1.000
_cell.length_c   1.000
_cell.angle_alpha   90.00
_cell.angle_beta   90.00
_cell.angle_gamma   90.00
#
_symmetry.space_group_name_H-M   'P 1'
#
loop_
_entity.id
_entity.type
_entity.pdbx_description
1 polymer ?
#
loop_
_entity_poly.entity_id
_entity_poly.type
_entity_poly.pdbx_seq_one_letter_code
_entity_poly.pdbx_strand_id
1 'polypeptide(L)' 'MMDRTHVGARCTTRSSLRTPAGVLPQGSQGTIVHEMENLGRQLLLVRWDSGFSVPTLADEIEIESPHDPQAL' A
#
# COMPACT_ATOMS: atom_id res chain seq x y z
N MET A 1 -0.26 -12.64 -15.75
CA MET A 1 0.07 -13.31 -14.49
C MET A 1 0.20 -12.19 -13.47
N MET A 2 -0.65 -12.13 -12.44
CA MET A 2 -0.54 -11.08 -11.42
C MET A 2 0.65 -11.42 -10.53
N ASP A 3 1.71 -10.63 -10.66
CA ASP A 3 2.80 -10.58 -9.70
C ASP A 3 2.16 -10.28 -8.32
N ARG A 4 2.38 -11.12 -7.31
CA ARG A 4 1.90 -10.89 -5.93
C ARG A 4 3.04 -10.36 -5.06
N THR A 5 3.98 -9.65 -5.66
CA THR A 5 5.30 -9.36 -5.08
C THR A 5 5.23 -8.48 -3.85
N HIS A 6 4.16 -7.72 -3.66
CA HIS A 6 4.06 -6.77 -2.57
C HIS A 6 3.19 -7.22 -1.40
N VAL A 7 2.53 -8.38 -1.47
CA VAL A 7 1.69 -8.84 -0.35
C VAL A 7 2.55 -9.10 0.89
N GLY A 8 2.18 -8.48 2.00
CA GLY A 8 2.93 -8.49 3.26
C GLY A 8 3.91 -7.32 3.42
N ALA A 9 4.21 -6.57 2.36
CA ALA A 9 5.08 -5.40 2.46
C ALA A 9 4.40 -4.25 3.23
N ARG A 10 5.23 -3.48 3.93
CA ARG A 10 4.82 -2.20 4.52
C ARG A 10 4.78 -1.13 3.45
N CYS A 11 3.92 -0.16 3.64
CA CYS A 11 3.83 0.98 2.75
C CYS A 11 3.41 2.24 3.49
N THR A 12 3.73 3.38 2.90
CA THR A 12 3.41 4.71 3.44
C THR A 12 2.76 5.57 2.36
N THR A 13 1.77 6.39 2.72
CA THR A 13 1.14 7.32 1.76
C THR A 13 2.10 8.43 1.33
N ARG A 14 2.24 8.64 0.00
CA ARG A 14 3.08 9.72 -0.56
C ARG A 14 2.47 11.11 -0.35
N SER A 15 1.15 11.17 -0.20
CA SER A 15 0.36 12.40 -0.01
C SER A 15 -0.91 12.05 0.75
N SER A 16 -1.69 13.06 1.15
CA SER A 16 -3.00 12.79 1.76
C SER A 16 -3.94 12.10 0.76
N LEU A 17 -4.54 10.97 1.16
CA LEU A 17 -5.47 10.21 0.31
C LEU A 17 -6.90 10.36 0.82
N ARG A 18 -7.82 10.68 -0.09
CA ARG A 18 -9.26 10.61 0.19
C ARG A 18 -9.74 9.20 -0.08
N THR A 19 -10.34 8.58 0.92
CA THR A 19 -10.84 7.21 0.86
C THR A 19 -12.30 7.17 1.28
N PRO A 20 -13.05 6.11 0.97
CA PRO A 20 -14.40 5.92 1.50
C PRO A 20 -14.48 5.89 3.03
N ALA A 21 -13.39 5.53 3.71
CA ALA A 21 -13.30 5.48 5.18
C ALA A 21 -12.86 6.80 5.82
N GLY A 22 -12.58 7.84 5.01
CA GLY A 22 -12.08 9.13 5.47
C GLY A 22 -10.77 9.53 4.79
N VAL A 23 -10.08 10.51 5.37
CA VAL A 23 -8.79 11.00 4.85
C VAL A 23 -7.65 10.30 5.55
N LEU A 24 -6.75 9.70 4.79
CA LEU A 24 -5.44 9.28 5.27
C LEU A 24 -4.47 10.46 5.13
N PRO A 25 -3.88 10.98 6.22
CA PRO A 25 -2.79 11.96 6.13
C PRO A 25 -1.60 11.44 5.31
N GLN A 26 -0.76 12.34 4.80
CA GLN A 26 0.55 11.98 4.27
C GLN A 26 1.37 11.28 5.37
N GLY A 27 2.12 10.23 5.02
CA GLY A 27 2.89 9.47 5.99
C GLY A 27 2.09 8.42 6.75
N SER A 28 0.82 8.19 6.40
CA SER A 28 0.03 7.11 7.00
C SER A 28 0.61 5.76 6.57
N GLN A 29 0.79 4.84 7.52
CA GLN A 29 1.37 3.53 7.26
C GLN A 29 0.34 2.39 7.23
N GLY A 30 0.66 1.35 6.47
CA GLY A 30 -0.17 0.16 6.38
C GLY A 30 0.60 -1.04 5.83
N THR A 31 -0.11 -2.15 5.70
CA THR A 31 0.40 -3.40 5.14
C THR A 31 -0.44 -3.82 3.94
N ILE A 32 0.21 -4.13 2.82
CA ILE A 32 -0.46 -4.63 1.62
C ILE A 32 -0.93 -6.06 1.87
N VAL A 33 -2.22 -6.32 1.70
CA VAL A 33 -2.83 -7.64 1.92
C VAL A 33 -3.34 -8.30 0.64
N HIS A 34 -3.53 -7.51 -0.42
CA HIS A 34 -3.91 -8.03 -1.74
C HIS A 34 -3.46 -7.09 -2.85
N GLU A 35 -3.19 -7.67 -4.02
CA GLU A 35 -2.81 -6.94 -5.22
C GLU A 35 -3.73 -7.36 -6.37
N MET A 36 -4.21 -6.38 -7.13
CA MET A 36 -5.04 -6.60 -8.31
C MET A 36 -4.70 -5.59 -9.41
N GLU A 37 -4.91 -6.00 -10.65
CA GLU A 37 -4.88 -5.10 -11.81
C GLU A 37 -6.32 -4.69 -12.15
N ASN A 38 -6.51 -3.40 -12.41
CA ASN A 38 -7.77 -2.83 -12.84
C ASN A 38 -7.54 -1.83 -13.97
N LEU A 39 -7.93 -2.20 -15.19
CA LEU A 39 -7.85 -1.34 -16.38
C LEU A 39 -6.43 -0.81 -16.61
N GLY A 40 -5.41 -1.68 -16.46
CA GLY A 40 -4.01 -1.30 -16.63
C GLY A 40 -3.40 -0.52 -15.45
N ARG A 41 -4.11 -0.42 -14.33
CA ARG A 41 -3.61 0.19 -13.10
C ARG A 41 -3.47 -0.85 -12.00
N GLN A 42 -2.40 -0.78 -11.23
CA GLN A 42 -2.17 -1.65 -10.09
C GLN A 42 -2.86 -1.06 -8.86
N LEU A 43 -3.80 -1.82 -8.30
CA LEU A 43 -4.49 -1.54 -7.05
C LEU A 43 -3.99 -2.48 -5.96
N LEU A 44 -3.68 -1.90 -4.81
CA LEU A 44 -3.20 -2.59 -3.64
C LEU A 44 -4.26 -2.42 -2.55
N LEU A 45 -4.81 -3.53 -2.07
CA LEU A 45 -5.61 -3.49 -0.85
C LEU A 45 -4.65 -3.38 0.32
N VAL A 46 -4.71 -2.25 1.02
CA VAL A 46 -3.86 -1.98 2.19
C VAL A 46 -4.73 -2.04 3.43
N ARG A 47 -4.27 -2.79 4.43
CA ARG A 47 -4.74 -2.69 5.81
C ARG A 47 -3.94 -1.58 6.48
N TRP A 48 -4.56 -0.43 6.70
CA TRP A 48 -3.93 0.72 7.34
C TRP A 48 -3.89 0.53 8.86
N ASP A 49 -2.86 1.10 9.50
CA ASP A 49 -2.68 1.00 10.95
C ASP A 49 -3.78 1.75 11.73
N SER A 50 -4.47 2.69 11.06
CA SER A 50 -5.68 3.34 11.54
C SER A 50 -6.88 2.38 11.69
N GLY A 51 -6.77 1.13 11.23
CA GLY A 51 -7.71 0.06 11.50
C GLY A 51 -8.68 -0.28 10.37
N PHE A 52 -8.66 0.46 9.25
CA PHE A 52 -9.49 0.17 8.09
C PHE A 52 -8.66 -0.35 6.90
N SER A 53 -9.32 -1.05 5.98
CA SER A 53 -8.70 -1.53 4.75
C SER A 53 -9.34 -0.86 3.55
N VAL A 54 -8.54 -0.27 2.66
CA VAL A 54 -9.03 0.34 1.42
C VAL A 54 -8.11 0.01 0.24
N PRO A 55 -8.66 -0.16 -0.98
CA PRO A 55 -7.86 -0.18 -2.19
C PRO A 55 -7.16 1.17 -2.39
N THR A 56 -5.90 1.12 -2.81
CA THR A 56 -5.07 2.29 -3.07
C THR A 56 -4.22 2.03 -4.30
N LEU A 57 -3.97 3.05 -5.11
CA LEU A 57 -3.14 2.89 -6.29
C LEU A 57 -1.67 2.73 -5.89
N ALA A 58 -0.93 1.87 -6.58
CA ALA A 58 0.49 1.70 -6.30
C ALA A 58 1.28 3.02 -6.38
N ASP A 59 0.87 3.95 -7.24
CA ASP A 59 1.54 5.25 -7.39
C ASP A 59 1.21 6.27 -6.26
N GLU A 60 0.21 5.99 -5.43
CA GLU A 60 -0.18 6.84 -4.30
C GLU A 60 0.61 6.54 -3.01
N ILE A 61 1.36 5.44 -3.02
CA ILE A 61 2.09 4.94 -1.85
C ILE A 61 3.55 4.66 -2.20
N GLU A 62 4.39 4.69 -1.19
CA GLU A 62 5.74 4.18 -1.24
C GLU A 62 5.73 2.80 -0.57
N ILE A 63 6.14 1.77 -1.33
CA ILE A 63 6.24 0.41 -0.81
C ILE A 63 7.63 0.27 -0.20
N GLU A 64 7.67 -0.02 1.09
CA GLU A 64 8.91 -0.32 1.79
C GLU A 64 9.39 -1.68 1.27
N SER A 65 10.53 -1.69 0.58
CA SER A 65 11.18 -2.95 0.23
C SER A 65 11.44 -3.71 1.53
N PRO A 66 11.27 -5.06 1.56
CA PRO A 66 11.71 -5.82 2.72
C PRO A 66 13.16 -5.44 2.99
N HIS A 67 13.40 -4.90 4.19
CA HIS A 67 14.73 -4.53 4.65
C HIS A 67 15.60 -5.77 4.43
N ASP A 68 16.60 -5.69 3.54
CA ASP A 68 17.60 -6.74 3.43
C ASP A 68 18.35 -6.77 4.77
N PRO A 69 18.20 -7.82 5.60
CA PRO A 69 18.82 -7.83 6.92
C PRO A 69 20.34 -8.02 6.85
N GLN A 70 20.97 -7.96 5.66
CA GLN A 70 22.42 -8.08 5.48
C GLN A 70 23.17 -6.76 5.21
N ALA A 71 22.56 -5.59 5.42
CA ALA A 71 23.29 -4.32 5.34
C ALA A 71 24.00 -3.99 6.69
N LEU A 72 25.23 -4.51 6.79
CA LEU A 72 26.34 -4.28 7.74
C LEU A 72 26.21 -4.78 9.20
#